data_AF-A0A9C9JN53-F1
#
_entry.id   AF-A0A9C9JN53-F1
#
_cell.length_a   1.000
_cell.length_b   1.000
_cell.length_c   1.000
_cell.angle_alpha   90.00
_cell.angle_beta   90.00
_cell.angle_gamma   90.00
#
_symmetry.space_group_name_H-M   'P 1'
#
loop_
_entity.id
_entity.type
_entity.pdbx_description
1 polymer ?
#
loop_
_entity_poly.entity_id
_entity_poly.type
_entity_poly.pdbx_seq_one_letter_code
_entity_poly.pdbx_strand_id
1 'polypeptide(L)'
;MRDVSRKADTLRTARAAARIAASPASMALIREGRVTKGDPLPVARVAAIQAAKRTSQLIPYCHDLPLDFVQIEFELEDDAVLVLAEVKAVYKTGVEMEALTAVAVAALTIYDMLKMEDDSLRIEVIELLKKSGGKSSLRQPDLHGLKCAVLVLSDSVAAGTRADASGELIRARLEAEGLEVTDFKVCSDDLEPIVEQLENLADDQRLDLVLTTGGTGLGPRDNTPDA
;
A
#
# COMPACT_ATOMS: atom_id res chain seq x y z
N MET A 1 0.03 -5.43 21.10
CA MET A 1 0.40 -4.82 19.80
C MET A 1 1.30 -5.79 19.04
N ARG A 2 1.13 -5.93 17.72
CA ARG A 2 1.98 -6.79 16.88
C ARG A 2 3.23 -6.04 16.43
N ASP A 3 4.40 -6.65 16.53
CA ASP A 3 5.61 -6.08 15.93
C ASP A 3 5.50 -6.09 14.40
N VAL A 4 5.65 -4.91 13.80
CA VAL A 4 5.61 -4.69 12.35
C VAL A 4 6.92 -4.10 11.83
N SER A 5 7.96 -3.98 12.67
CA SER A 5 9.25 -3.34 12.35
C SER A 5 9.86 -3.80 11.02
N ARG A 6 9.81 -5.10 10.74
CA ARG A 6 10.36 -5.77 9.54
C ARG A 6 9.45 -5.73 8.30
N LYS A 7 8.25 -5.14 8.38
CA LYS A 7 7.38 -4.99 7.22
C LYS A 7 7.76 -3.72 6.44
N ALA A 8 7.64 -3.80 5.13
CA ALA A 8 7.79 -2.64 4.26
C ALA A 8 6.57 -1.71 4.36
N ASP A 9 6.82 -0.43 4.14
CA ASP A 9 5.76 0.56 3.94
C ASP A 9 5.14 0.36 2.55
N THR A 10 3.81 0.33 2.51
CA THR A 10 3.05 0.19 1.26
C THR A 10 1.80 1.03 1.38
N LEU A 11 1.21 1.46 0.26
CA LEU A 11 -0.11 2.07 0.27
C LEU A 11 -1.13 1.11 0.91
N ARG A 12 -1.87 1.62 1.89
CA ARG A 12 -2.97 0.96 2.60
C ARG A 12 -4.23 1.75 2.36
N THR A 13 -5.31 1.06 2.04
CA THR A 13 -6.63 1.68 1.93
C THR A 13 -7.66 0.84 2.67
N ALA A 14 -8.63 1.50 3.29
CA ALA A 14 -9.80 0.86 3.87
C ALA A 14 -11.04 1.71 3.59
N ARG A 15 -12.15 1.05 3.25
CA ARG A 15 -13.48 1.66 3.16
C ARG A 15 -14.41 0.96 4.14
N ALA A 16 -15.07 1.72 4.99
CA ALA A 16 -16.02 1.22 5.98
C ALA A 16 -17.37 1.93 5.82
N ALA A 17 -18.41 1.32 6.36
CA ALA A 17 -19.77 1.85 6.41
C ALA A 17 -20.34 1.78 7.82
N ALA A 18 -21.19 2.74 8.17
CA ALA A 18 -22.12 2.62 9.27
C ALA A 18 -23.51 3.06 8.86
N ARG A 19 -24.54 2.39 9.36
CA ARG A 19 -25.94 2.78 9.16
C ARG A 19 -26.56 3.19 10.48
N ILE A 20 -27.16 4.38 10.52
CA ILE A 20 -27.96 4.85 11.64
C ILE A 20 -29.41 5.07 11.21
N ALA A 21 -30.30 4.23 11.71
CA ALA A 21 -31.73 4.34 11.51
C ALA A 21 -32.30 5.51 12.32
N ALA A 22 -33.26 6.21 11.72
CA ALA A 22 -33.98 7.32 12.31
C ALA A 22 -35.43 7.34 11.79
N SER A 23 -36.32 7.98 12.53
CA SER A 23 -37.71 8.13 12.09
C SER A 23 -37.80 8.96 10.79
N PRO A 24 -38.84 8.77 9.96
CA PRO A 24 -39.08 9.60 8.78
C PRO A 24 -39.12 11.10 9.09
N ALA A 25 -39.62 11.48 10.28
CA ALA A 25 -39.65 12.86 10.73
C ALA A 25 -38.23 13.43 10.94
N SER A 26 -37.34 12.68 11.59
CA SER A 26 -35.93 13.04 11.72
C SER A 26 -35.23 13.10 10.37
N MET A 27 -35.48 12.14 9.49
CA MET A 27 -34.91 12.14 8.15
C MET A 27 -35.33 13.36 7.33
N ALA A 28 -36.56 13.87 7.51
CA ALA A 28 -36.99 15.13 6.92
C ALA A 28 -36.20 16.33 7.50
N LEU A 29 -36.03 16.39 8.83
CA LEU A 29 -35.25 17.45 9.49
C LEU A 29 -33.77 17.46 9.05
N ILE A 30 -33.18 16.28 8.86
CA ILE A 30 -31.79 16.15 8.36
C ILE A 30 -31.69 16.69 6.94
N ARG A 31 -32.61 16.30 6.04
CA ARG A 31 -32.63 16.77 4.64
C ARG A 31 -32.80 18.29 4.54
N GLU A 32 -33.58 18.88 5.44
CA GLU A 32 -33.80 20.32 5.51
C GLU A 32 -32.70 21.08 6.26
N GLY A 33 -31.82 20.38 6.99
CA GLY A 33 -30.80 20.99 7.85
C GLY A 33 -31.38 21.72 9.07
N ARG A 34 -32.55 21.29 9.57
CA ARG A 34 -33.36 22.00 10.58
C ARG A 34 -33.45 21.29 11.94
N VAL A 35 -32.54 20.37 12.21
CA VAL A 35 -32.37 19.77 13.54
C VAL A 35 -32.06 20.86 14.57
N THR A 36 -32.55 20.73 15.81
CA THR A 36 -32.46 21.80 16.84
C THR A 36 -31.03 22.24 17.12
N LYS A 37 -30.09 21.28 17.09
CA LYS A 37 -28.66 21.49 17.31
C LYS A 37 -27.90 21.98 16.07
N GLY A 38 -28.59 22.18 14.94
CA GLY A 38 -28.00 22.46 13.64
C GLY A 38 -27.81 21.20 12.77
N ASP A 39 -27.34 21.39 11.54
CA ASP A 39 -27.16 20.30 10.58
C ASP A 39 -26.20 19.22 11.13
N PRO A 40 -26.66 17.97 11.30
CA PRO A 40 -25.84 16.91 11.87
C PRO A 40 -24.73 16.43 10.94
N LEU A 41 -24.85 16.54 9.61
CA LEU A 41 -23.92 15.91 8.67
C LEU A 41 -22.53 16.58 8.66
N PRO A 42 -22.41 17.93 8.62
CA PRO A 42 -21.10 18.59 8.73
C PRO A 42 -20.44 18.34 10.09
N VAL A 43 -21.21 18.29 11.18
CA VAL A 43 -20.70 18.03 12.53
C VAL A 43 -20.17 16.60 12.62
N ALA A 44 -20.95 15.63 12.15
CA ALA A 44 -20.56 14.22 12.10
C ALA A 44 -19.31 13.99 11.22
N ARG A 45 -19.18 14.72 10.10
CA ARG A 45 -17.99 14.68 9.23
C ARG A 45 -16.72 15.07 9.98
N VAL A 46 -16.75 16.19 10.70
CA VAL A 46 -15.61 16.66 11.47
C VAL A 46 -15.28 15.67 12.59
N ALA A 47 -16.29 15.19 13.31
CA ALA A 47 -16.10 14.19 14.37
C ALA A 47 -15.46 12.90 13.85
N ALA A 48 -15.91 12.40 12.70
CA ALA A 48 -15.38 11.20 12.06
C ALA A 48 -13.92 11.36 11.63
N ILE A 49 -13.55 12.51 11.02
CA ILE A 49 -12.15 12.79 10.64
C ILE A 49 -11.25 12.86 11.88
N GLN A 50 -11.71 13.49 12.95
CA GLN A 50 -10.98 13.58 14.22
C GLN A 50 -10.85 12.20 14.88
N ALA A 51 -11.88 11.36 14.78
CA ALA A 51 -11.88 10.01 15.29
C ALA A 51 -10.89 9.12 14.56
N ALA A 52 -10.86 9.16 13.21
CA ALA A 52 -9.88 8.44 12.40
C ALA A 52 -8.44 8.73 12.89
N LYS A 53 -8.11 10.01 13.07
CA LYS A 53 -6.79 10.47 13.54
C LYS A 53 -6.45 10.10 14.98
N ARG A 54 -7.45 9.72 15.79
CA ARG A 54 -7.28 9.36 17.22
C ARG A 54 -7.57 7.89 17.49
N THR A 55 -7.66 7.07 16.45
CA THR A 55 -7.97 5.64 16.57
C THR A 55 -7.01 4.91 17.52
N SER A 56 -5.71 5.20 17.44
CA SER A 56 -4.68 4.63 18.31
C SER A 56 -4.84 4.99 19.79
N GLN A 57 -5.54 6.09 20.10
CA GLN A 57 -5.85 6.51 21.48
C GLN A 57 -7.08 5.79 22.04
N LEU A 58 -7.94 5.24 21.16
CA LEU A 58 -9.18 4.57 21.54
C LEU A 58 -9.02 3.05 21.54
N ILE A 59 -8.26 2.49 20.59
CA ILE A 59 -8.11 1.04 20.39
C ILE A 59 -6.75 0.58 20.94
N PRO A 60 -6.70 -0.16 22.07
CA PRO A 60 -5.46 -0.38 22.85
C PRO A 60 -4.27 -0.99 22.12
N TYR A 61 -4.50 -1.72 21.03
CA TYR A 61 -3.45 -2.41 20.29
C TYR A 61 -3.26 -1.92 18.86
N CYS A 62 -3.93 -0.83 18.46
CA CYS A 62 -3.65 -0.16 17.19
C CYS A 62 -2.29 0.53 17.23
N HIS A 63 -1.60 0.50 16.10
CA HIS A 63 -0.42 1.32 15.87
C HIS A 63 -0.83 2.77 15.67
N ASP A 64 0.07 3.69 16.00
CA ASP A 64 -0.09 5.09 15.59
C ASP A 64 0.32 5.24 14.13
N LEU A 65 -0.57 5.81 13.30
CA LEU A 65 -0.46 5.81 11.84
C LEU A 65 -0.51 7.25 11.30
N PRO A 66 0.45 7.68 10.47
CA PRO A 66 0.36 8.93 9.74
C PRO A 66 -0.67 8.78 8.61
N LEU A 67 -1.90 9.24 8.83
CA LEU A 67 -2.96 9.15 7.81
C LEU A 67 -2.73 10.18 6.71
N ASP A 68 -2.67 9.71 5.47
CA ASP A 68 -2.51 10.55 4.28
C ASP A 68 -3.85 11.08 3.77
N PHE A 69 -4.94 10.34 4.01
CA PHE A 69 -6.26 10.69 3.49
C PHE A 69 -7.38 10.16 4.37
N VAL A 70 -8.40 11.00 4.59
CA VAL A 70 -9.68 10.63 5.23
C VAL A 70 -10.81 11.35 4.50
N GLN A 71 -11.74 10.60 3.90
CA GLN A 71 -12.96 11.12 3.30
C GLN A 71 -14.17 10.48 3.97
N ILE A 72 -15.20 11.29 4.20
CA ILE A 72 -16.49 10.86 4.74
C ILE A 72 -17.58 11.20 3.73
N GLU A 73 -18.52 10.31 3.50
CA GLU A 73 -19.68 10.53 2.64
C GLU A 73 -20.94 10.13 3.40
N PHE A 74 -22.06 10.76 3.04
CA PHE A 74 -23.36 10.45 3.61
C PHE A 74 -24.33 10.18 2.47
N GLU A 75 -25.06 9.08 2.57
CA GLU A 75 -26.20 8.78 1.73
C GLU A 75 -27.46 8.80 2.62
N LEU A 76 -28.47 9.55 2.20
CA LEU A 76 -29.72 9.70 2.95
C LEU A 76 -30.77 8.76 2.38
N GLU A 77 -31.14 7.76 3.16
CA GLU A 77 -32.23 6.83 2.86
C GLU A 77 -33.55 7.33 3.47
N ASP A 78 -34.67 6.64 3.23
CA ASP A 78 -35.97 7.07 3.75
C ASP A 78 -36.04 7.01 5.28
N ASP A 79 -35.36 6.04 5.88
CA ASP A 79 -35.40 5.71 7.31
C ASP A 79 -34.03 5.71 7.99
N ALA A 80 -32.98 6.25 7.34
CA ALA A 80 -31.63 6.23 7.90
C ALA A 80 -30.62 7.11 7.17
N VAL A 81 -29.47 7.29 7.82
CA VAL A 81 -28.25 7.81 7.22
C VAL A 81 -27.23 6.67 7.08
N LEU A 82 -26.76 6.44 5.86
CA LEU A 82 -25.59 5.62 5.58
C LEU A 82 -24.35 6.52 5.57
N VAL A 83 -23.40 6.22 6.46
CA VAL A 83 -22.10 6.89 6.56
C VAL A 83 -21.06 6.00 5.90
N LEU A 84 -20.28 6.56 4.98
CA LEU A 84 -19.14 5.89 4.36
C LEU A 84 -17.85 6.62 4.74
N ALA A 85 -16.80 5.87 5.06
CA ALA A 85 -15.47 6.43 5.26
C ALA A 85 -14.43 5.71 4.40
N GLU A 86 -13.58 6.47 3.72
CA GLU A 86 -12.39 5.97 3.04
C GLU A 86 -11.13 6.57 3.69
N VAL A 87 -10.21 5.70 4.11
CA VAL A 87 -8.95 6.08 4.77
C VAL A 87 -7.77 5.51 4.01
N LYS A 88 -6.69 6.29 3.89
CA LYS A 88 -5.43 5.87 3.27
C LYS A 88 -4.21 6.27 4.10
N ALA A 89 -3.19 5.42 4.08
CA ALA A 89 -1.87 5.70 4.63
C ALA A 89 -0.80 4.88 3.89
N VAL A 90 0.42 5.38 3.79
CA VAL A 90 1.60 4.58 3.43
C VAL A 90 2.29 4.09 4.69
N TYR A 91 2.08 2.82 5.06
CA TYR A 91 2.64 2.27 6.31
C TYR A 91 2.72 0.72 6.36
N LYS A 92 3.28 0.22 7.46
CA LYS A 92 3.56 -1.20 7.76
C LYS A 92 2.32 -2.05 8.09
N THR A 93 1.21 -1.43 8.46
CA THR A 93 -0.06 -2.09 8.81
C THR A 93 -1.24 -1.38 8.19
N GLY A 94 -2.38 -2.06 8.06
CA GLY A 94 -3.59 -1.50 7.43
C GLY A 94 -4.28 -0.44 8.29
N VAL A 95 -5.24 0.24 7.65
CA VAL A 95 -6.02 1.36 8.20
C VAL A 95 -7.50 0.99 8.42
N GLU A 96 -7.79 -0.30 8.62
CA GLU A 96 -9.15 -0.79 8.81
C GLU A 96 -9.82 -0.16 10.03
N MET A 97 -9.06 -0.04 11.13
CA MET A 97 -9.58 0.46 12.39
C MET A 97 -9.88 1.95 12.32
N GLU A 98 -9.11 2.72 11.55
CA GLU A 98 -9.35 4.14 11.35
C GLU A 98 -10.63 4.38 10.57
N ALA A 99 -10.89 3.58 9.52
CA ALA A 99 -12.13 3.68 8.76
C ALA A 99 -13.35 3.28 9.61
N LEU A 100 -13.26 2.16 10.36
CA LEU A 100 -14.31 1.69 11.25
C LEU A 100 -14.61 2.68 12.39
N THR A 101 -13.57 3.25 12.99
CA THR A 101 -13.69 4.23 14.07
C THR A 101 -14.31 5.53 13.55
N ALA A 102 -13.95 5.96 12.33
CA ALA A 102 -14.53 7.14 11.70
C ALA A 102 -16.05 7.02 11.54
N VAL A 103 -16.54 5.92 10.92
CA VAL A 103 -17.98 5.73 10.70
C VAL A 103 -18.73 5.50 12.01
N ALA A 104 -18.13 4.82 12.98
CA ALA A 104 -18.72 4.62 14.30
C ALA A 104 -18.96 5.95 15.03
N VAL A 105 -17.95 6.83 15.05
CA VAL A 105 -18.06 8.14 15.71
C VAL A 105 -18.97 9.08 14.92
N ALA A 106 -19.01 8.99 13.59
CA ALA A 106 -19.99 9.74 12.80
C ALA A 106 -21.43 9.35 13.22
N ALA A 107 -21.72 8.06 13.30
CA ALA A 107 -23.02 7.55 13.72
C ALA A 107 -23.38 7.98 15.16
N LEU A 108 -22.43 7.88 16.10
CA LEU A 108 -22.62 8.39 17.47
C LEU A 108 -22.87 9.91 17.50
N THR A 109 -22.24 10.66 16.61
CA THR A 109 -22.44 12.11 16.52
C THR A 109 -23.82 12.44 15.96
N ILE A 110 -24.27 11.75 14.91
CA ILE A 110 -25.65 11.89 14.39
C ILE A 110 -26.66 11.53 15.48
N TYR A 111 -26.41 10.46 16.24
CA TYR A 111 -27.25 10.09 17.38
C TYR A 111 -27.31 11.23 18.41
N ASP A 112 -26.18 11.80 18.82
CA ASP A 112 -26.15 12.89 19.79
C ASP A 112 -26.92 14.13 19.34
N MET A 113 -26.89 14.41 18.04
CA MET A 113 -27.54 15.55 17.40
C MET A 113 -29.07 15.39 17.33
N LEU A 114 -29.60 14.16 17.34
CA LEU A 114 -31.03 13.86 17.13
C LEU A 114 -31.76 13.26 18.34
N LYS A 115 -31.04 12.84 19.39
CA LYS A 115 -31.61 12.10 20.54
C LYS A 115 -32.68 12.85 21.35
N MET A 116 -32.90 14.14 21.09
CA MET A 116 -33.96 14.92 21.76
C MET A 116 -35.28 14.90 20.96
N GLU A 117 -35.17 14.68 19.64
CA GLU A 117 -36.28 14.66 18.70
C GLU A 117 -36.74 13.24 18.38
N ASP A 118 -35.86 12.24 18.58
CA ASP A 118 -36.09 10.88 18.13
C ASP A 118 -35.56 9.82 19.09
N ASP A 119 -36.49 9.14 19.77
CA ASP A 119 -36.18 8.02 20.67
C ASP A 119 -36.02 6.68 19.91
N SER A 120 -36.27 6.65 18.60
CA SER A 120 -36.20 5.44 17.78
C SER A 120 -34.83 5.18 17.15
N LEU A 121 -33.88 6.12 17.32
CA LEU A 121 -32.55 6.06 16.75
C LEU A 121 -31.83 4.76 17.08
N ARG A 122 -31.24 4.11 16.07
CA ARG A 122 -30.44 2.89 16.24
C ARG A 122 -29.24 2.89 15.30
N ILE A 123 -28.06 2.63 15.85
CA ILE A 123 -26.88 2.29 15.05
C ILE A 123 -26.98 0.80 14.74
N GLU A 124 -27.17 0.44 13.48
CA GLU A 124 -27.55 -0.92 13.08
C GLU A 124 -26.34 -1.76 12.68
N VAL A 125 -25.56 -1.27 11.72
CA VAL A 125 -24.37 -1.96 11.22
C VAL A 125 -23.19 -1.00 11.21
N ILE A 126 -22.02 -1.53 11.57
CA ILE A 126 -20.70 -0.93 11.34
C ILE A 126 -19.84 -2.04 10.73
N GLU A 127 -19.38 -1.85 9.51
CA GLU A 127 -18.67 -2.89 8.78
C GLU A 127 -17.58 -2.37 7.86
N LEU A 128 -16.61 -3.22 7.57
CA LEU A 128 -15.56 -2.95 6.59
C LEU A 128 -16.00 -3.44 5.21
N LEU A 129 -16.18 -2.51 4.27
CA LEU A 129 -16.60 -2.83 2.90
C LEU A 129 -15.44 -3.37 2.05
N LYS A 130 -14.27 -2.73 2.16
CA LYS A 130 -13.10 -3.08 1.35
C LYS A 130 -11.83 -2.68 2.07
N LYS A 131 -10.75 -3.44 1.83
CA LYS A 131 -9.39 -3.01 2.14
C LYS A 131 -8.42 -3.42 1.05
N SER A 132 -7.32 -2.69 0.93
CA SER A 132 -6.21 -3.06 0.05
C SER A 132 -4.87 -2.63 0.65
N GLY A 133 -3.78 -3.17 0.13
CA GLY A 133 -2.42 -2.88 0.60
C GLY A 133 -1.74 -4.05 1.31
N GLY A 134 -0.41 -4.01 1.32
CA GLY A 134 0.46 -5.01 1.96
C GLY A 134 0.94 -6.13 1.05
N LYS A 135 1.55 -7.14 1.69
CA LYS A 135 2.09 -8.31 0.98
C LYS A 135 1.09 -8.98 0.04
N SER A 136 -0.19 -8.98 0.39
CA SER A 136 -1.26 -9.60 -0.40
C SER A 136 -1.70 -8.77 -1.61
N SER A 137 -1.29 -7.50 -1.72
CA SER A 137 -1.67 -6.62 -2.85
C SER A 137 -0.52 -6.34 -3.82
N LEU A 138 0.71 -6.76 -3.50
CA LEU A 138 1.80 -6.75 -4.46
C LEU A 138 1.49 -7.82 -5.50
N ARG A 139 1.01 -7.41 -6.68
CA ARG A 139 1.00 -8.31 -7.84
C ARG A 139 2.44 -8.73 -8.07
N GLN A 140 2.71 -10.03 -7.98
CA GLN A 140 3.90 -10.57 -8.61
C GLN A 140 3.68 -10.39 -10.11
N PRO A 141 4.55 -9.63 -10.82
CA PRO A 141 4.47 -9.59 -12.27
C PRO A 141 4.63 -11.01 -12.80
N ASP A 142 3.92 -11.32 -13.89
CA ASP A 142 4.20 -12.54 -14.63
C ASP A 142 5.53 -12.33 -15.35
N LEU A 143 6.55 -13.04 -14.91
CA LEU A 143 7.90 -12.96 -15.47
C LEU A 143 8.11 -14.01 -16.57
N HIS A 144 7.09 -14.82 -16.87
CA HIS A 144 7.22 -15.93 -17.80
C HIS A 144 7.55 -15.48 -19.22
N GLY A 145 8.68 -15.95 -19.75
CA GLY A 145 9.11 -15.66 -21.12
C GLY A 145 9.77 -14.29 -21.33
N LEU A 146 10.01 -13.53 -20.27
CA LEU A 146 10.92 -12.38 -20.34
C LEU A 146 12.35 -12.89 -20.59
N LYS A 147 13.03 -12.30 -21.57
CA LYS A 147 14.40 -12.66 -21.93
C LYS A 147 15.37 -11.86 -21.08
N CYS A 148 16.32 -12.54 -20.46
CA CYS A 148 17.27 -11.89 -19.58
C CYS A 148 18.69 -12.42 -19.75
N ALA A 149 19.64 -11.62 -19.29
CA ALA A 149 21.04 -12.00 -19.22
C ALA A 149 21.62 -11.84 -17.82
N VAL A 150 22.57 -12.70 -17.50
CA VAL A 150 23.44 -12.57 -16.31
C VAL A 150 24.84 -12.22 -16.78
N LEU A 151 25.34 -11.06 -16.35
CA LEU A 151 26.68 -10.58 -16.64
C LEU A 151 27.52 -10.58 -15.36
N VAL A 152 28.50 -11.49 -15.30
CA VAL A 152 29.42 -11.63 -14.16
C VAL A 152 30.65 -10.75 -14.40
N LEU A 153 30.86 -9.78 -13.53
CA LEU A 153 31.99 -8.84 -13.55
C LEU A 153 33.07 -9.35 -12.59
N SER A 154 34.07 -10.07 -13.11
CA SER A 154 35.16 -10.57 -12.28
C SER A 154 36.41 -10.90 -13.08
N ASP A 155 37.50 -10.20 -12.75
CA ASP A 155 38.85 -10.52 -13.26
C ASP A 155 39.22 -11.99 -13.03
N SER A 156 39.00 -12.50 -11.82
CA SER A 156 39.41 -13.85 -11.45
C SER A 156 38.64 -14.94 -12.19
N VAL A 157 37.35 -14.70 -12.47
CA VAL A 157 36.51 -15.63 -13.24
C VAL A 157 36.80 -15.50 -14.72
N ALA A 158 36.95 -14.27 -15.23
CA ALA A 158 37.33 -14.01 -16.62
C ALA A 158 38.70 -14.61 -16.97
N ALA A 159 39.65 -14.58 -16.03
CA ALA A 159 40.97 -15.21 -16.15
C ALA A 159 40.94 -16.74 -15.95
N GLY A 160 39.79 -17.34 -15.64
CA GLY A 160 39.65 -18.79 -15.40
C GLY A 160 40.28 -19.30 -14.10
N THR A 161 40.69 -18.40 -13.21
CA THR A 161 41.35 -18.74 -11.93
C THR A 161 40.37 -19.08 -10.81
N ARG A 162 39.09 -18.75 -10.99
CA ARG A 162 38.00 -19.00 -10.04
C ARG A 162 36.71 -19.32 -10.80
N ALA A 163 35.92 -20.26 -10.30
CA ALA A 163 34.58 -20.52 -10.81
C ALA A 163 33.58 -19.47 -10.28
N ASP A 164 32.62 -19.06 -11.11
CA ASP A 164 31.52 -18.22 -10.65
C ASP A 164 30.51 -19.04 -9.84
N ALA A 165 30.06 -18.46 -8.73
CA ALA A 165 29.02 -19.01 -7.88
C ALA A 165 27.80 -18.09 -7.79
N SER A 166 28.01 -16.78 -7.94
CA SER A 166 26.97 -15.75 -7.81
C SER A 166 26.08 -15.68 -9.04
N GLY A 167 26.67 -15.64 -10.23
CA GLY A 167 25.91 -15.63 -11.47
C GLY A 167 25.11 -16.92 -11.62
N GLU A 168 25.69 -18.07 -11.31
CA GLU A 168 25.00 -19.36 -11.28
C GLU A 168 23.76 -19.36 -10.36
N LEU A 169 23.88 -18.78 -9.16
CA LEU A 169 22.75 -18.65 -8.24
C LEU A 169 21.66 -17.72 -8.81
N ILE A 170 22.07 -16.62 -9.45
CA ILE A 170 21.16 -15.67 -10.09
C ILE A 170 20.43 -16.35 -11.25
N ARG A 171 21.14 -17.04 -12.15
CA ARG A 171 20.54 -17.79 -13.27
C ARG A 171 19.49 -18.77 -12.77
N ALA A 172 19.85 -19.61 -11.79
CA ALA A 172 18.94 -20.59 -11.22
C ALA A 172 17.69 -19.93 -10.60
N ARG A 173 17.83 -18.74 -10.00
CA ARG A 173 16.69 -18.01 -9.45
C ARG A 173 15.79 -17.42 -10.53
N LEU A 174 16.37 -16.87 -11.59
CA LEU A 174 15.62 -16.30 -12.71
C LEU A 174 14.79 -17.36 -13.44
N GLU A 175 15.40 -18.50 -13.76
CA GLU A 175 14.71 -19.63 -14.38
C GLU A 175 13.58 -20.17 -13.50
N ALA A 176 13.80 -20.24 -12.18
CA ALA A 176 12.77 -20.68 -11.22
C ALA A 176 11.58 -19.71 -11.12
N GLU A 177 11.77 -18.43 -11.47
CA GLU A 177 10.71 -17.41 -11.53
C GLU A 177 10.09 -17.30 -12.93
N GLY A 178 10.52 -18.11 -13.90
CA GLY A 178 9.93 -18.22 -15.24
C GLY A 178 10.61 -17.39 -16.34
N LEU A 179 11.72 -16.70 -16.04
CA LEU A 179 12.45 -15.95 -17.06
C LEU A 179 13.27 -16.89 -17.96
N GLU A 180 13.45 -16.48 -19.21
CA GLU A 180 14.35 -17.13 -20.16
C GLU A 180 15.73 -16.48 -20.06
N VAL A 181 16.70 -17.17 -19.46
CA VAL A 181 18.09 -16.70 -19.42
C VAL A 181 18.75 -17.05 -20.76
N THR A 182 18.74 -16.11 -21.70
CA THR A 182 19.27 -16.33 -23.06
C THR A 182 20.79 -16.20 -23.12
N ASP A 183 21.36 -15.38 -22.23
CA ASP A 183 22.79 -15.10 -22.20
C ASP A 183 23.35 -15.17 -20.77
N PHE A 184 24.51 -15.80 -20.65
CA PHE A 184 25.31 -15.85 -19.43
C PHE A 184 26.75 -15.53 -19.81
N LYS A 185 27.25 -14.38 -19.36
CA LYS A 185 28.58 -13.89 -19.76
C LYS A 185 29.41 -13.54 -18.54
N VAL A 186 30.71 -13.68 -18.70
CA VAL A 186 31.71 -13.22 -17.73
C VAL A 186 32.61 -12.22 -18.46
N CYS A 187 32.86 -11.06 -17.88
CA CYS A 187 33.86 -10.11 -18.37
C CYS A 187 34.78 -9.64 -17.25
N SER A 188 35.93 -9.06 -17.64
CA SER A 188 36.81 -8.39 -16.68
C SER A 188 36.13 -7.16 -16.10
N ASP A 189 36.62 -6.74 -14.94
CA ASP A 189 36.09 -5.59 -14.22
C ASP A 189 36.77 -4.31 -14.72
N ASP A 190 36.58 -4.05 -16.02
CA ASP A 190 37.08 -2.89 -16.75
C ASP A 190 35.92 -2.22 -17.49
N LEU A 191 35.96 -0.89 -17.61
CA LEU A 191 34.82 -0.10 -18.11
C LEU A 191 34.47 -0.43 -19.57
N GLU A 192 35.46 -0.51 -20.46
CA GLU A 192 35.24 -0.78 -21.89
C GLU A 192 34.52 -2.13 -22.13
N PRO A 193 35.00 -3.27 -21.59
CA PRO A 193 34.29 -4.55 -21.70
C PRO A 193 32.88 -4.54 -21.12
N ILE A 194 32.66 -3.85 -20.00
CA ILE A 194 31.34 -3.77 -19.37
C ILE A 194 30.36 -3.03 -20.27
N VAL A 195 30.75 -1.86 -20.78
CA VAL A 195 29.91 -1.05 -21.67
C VAL A 195 29.58 -1.82 -22.94
N GLU A 196 30.58 -2.43 -23.59
CA GLU A 196 30.37 -3.21 -24.82
C GLU A 196 29.38 -4.37 -24.59
N GLN A 197 29.49 -5.08 -23.47
CA GLN A 197 28.55 -6.15 -23.15
C GLN A 197 27.15 -5.63 -22.84
N LEU A 198 27.02 -4.53 -22.10
CA LEU A 198 25.72 -3.95 -21.78
C LEU A 198 25.02 -3.41 -23.03
N GLU A 199 25.73 -2.69 -23.91
CA GLU A 199 25.21 -2.21 -25.20
C GLU A 199 24.76 -3.38 -26.08
N ASN A 200 25.57 -4.43 -26.23
CA ASN A 200 25.16 -5.60 -27.01
C ASN A 200 23.92 -6.30 -26.39
N LEU A 201 23.85 -6.45 -25.06
CA LEU A 201 22.72 -7.13 -24.41
C LEU A 201 21.43 -6.28 -24.45
N ALA A 202 21.55 -4.97 -24.24
CA ALA A 202 20.41 -4.06 -24.16
C ALA A 202 19.93 -3.55 -25.53
N ASP A 203 20.85 -3.20 -26.42
CA ASP A 203 20.51 -2.51 -27.68
C ASP A 203 20.44 -3.47 -28.87
N ASP A 204 21.42 -4.36 -29.00
CA ASP A 204 21.50 -5.30 -30.12
C ASP A 204 20.57 -6.51 -29.91
N GLN A 205 20.67 -7.15 -28.75
CA GLN A 205 19.85 -8.30 -28.39
C GLN A 205 18.47 -7.93 -27.84
N ARG A 206 18.32 -6.70 -27.33
CA ARG A 206 17.06 -6.16 -26.79
C ARG A 206 16.43 -7.05 -25.72
N LEU A 207 17.24 -7.46 -24.76
CA LEU A 207 16.77 -8.23 -23.62
C LEU A 207 15.89 -7.38 -22.70
N ASP A 208 14.92 -8.01 -22.04
CA ASP A 208 13.99 -7.35 -21.13
C ASP A 208 14.65 -6.99 -19.78
N LEU A 209 15.71 -7.72 -19.40
CA LEU A 209 16.43 -7.54 -18.15
C LEU A 209 17.90 -7.95 -18.28
N VAL A 210 18.82 -7.11 -17.83
CA VAL A 210 20.23 -7.46 -17.65
C VAL A 210 20.59 -7.33 -16.18
N LEU A 211 21.07 -8.42 -15.59
CA LEU A 211 21.52 -8.47 -14.20
C LEU A 211 23.04 -8.60 -14.15
N THR A 212 23.68 -7.62 -13.53
CA THR A 212 25.12 -7.64 -13.29
C THR A 212 25.40 -8.17 -11.89
N THR A 213 26.49 -8.93 -11.73
CA THR A 213 26.98 -9.41 -10.44
C THR A 213 28.49 -9.49 -10.45
N GLY A 214 29.17 -9.06 -9.40
CA GLY A 214 30.63 -8.95 -9.48
C GLY A 214 31.26 -8.25 -8.29
N GLY A 215 32.57 -7.97 -8.42
CA GLY A 215 33.38 -7.37 -7.38
C GLY A 215 32.80 -6.05 -6.86
N THR A 216 32.62 -5.96 -5.55
CA THR A 216 32.36 -4.69 -4.85
C THR A 216 33.62 -4.36 -4.05
N GLY A 217 34.60 -3.74 -4.70
CA GLY A 217 35.88 -3.36 -4.09
C GLY A 217 35.99 -1.87 -3.79
N LEU A 218 37.05 -1.50 -3.07
CA LEU A 218 37.55 -0.12 -2.95
C LEU A 218 38.99 -0.05 -3.45
N GLY A 219 39.21 -0.59 -4.64
CA GLY A 219 40.46 -0.60 -5.38
C GLY A 219 40.54 0.57 -6.35
N PRO A 220 41.75 0.91 -6.84
CA PRO A 220 41.95 2.04 -7.75
C PRO A 220 41.23 1.91 -9.10
N ARG A 221 40.72 0.72 -9.42
CA ARG A 221 39.96 0.43 -10.64
C ARG A 221 38.45 0.29 -10.42
N ASP A 222 37.98 0.35 -9.16
CA ASP A 222 36.55 0.28 -8.88
C ASP A 222 35.87 1.56 -9.39
N ASN A 223 35.19 1.43 -10.52
CA ASN A 223 34.42 2.50 -11.12
C ASN A 223 32.97 2.34 -10.66
N THR A 224 32.46 3.27 -9.86
CA THR A 224 31.01 3.42 -9.69
C THR A 224 30.50 4.15 -10.93
N PRO A 225 29.74 3.52 -11.83
CA PRO A 225 29.16 4.27 -12.95
C PRO A 225 28.23 5.35 -12.38
N ASP A 226 28.43 6.60 -12.81
CA ASP A 226 27.50 7.68 -12.51
C ASP A 226 26.15 7.35 -13.17
N ALA A 227 25.09 7.35 -12.35
CA ALA A 227 23.72 7.04 -12.75
C ALA A 227 23.05 8.17 -13.55
#